data_AF-I0Z0K3-F1
#
_entry.id   AF-I0Z0K3-F1
#
_cell.length_a   1.000
_cell.length_b   1.000
_cell.length_c   1.000
_cell.angle_alpha   90.00
_cell.angle_beta   90.00
_cell.angle_gamma   90.00
#
_symmetry.space_group_name_H-M   'P 1'
#
loop_
_entity.id
_entity.type
_entity.pdbx_description
1 polymer ?
#
loop_
_entity_poly.entity_id
_entity_poly.type
_entity_poly.pdbx_seq_one_letter_code
_entity_poly.pdbx_strand_id
1 'polypeptide(L)'
;MDFDEENAAAISQRLKAHGEAFLRMFEGSGDEAEENKEPSANLRRNIVEPEISDEEKNITSSGRDSDEELEFPSGTSSQQRSRPNASQNGNLGLAMSLKKQRRLIMSGRSIHEQKTSSRVSRQDDGRRTDHEREITSQDFEKMRKEVDTLGASALGKRQRKDFENSMLRSVNARVQKSPRIPASIGQGLAKKRKQREDAAKELAIEAGMMQRKGLGKKRKQMEKAQRKGSKHKKRP
;
A
#
# COMPACT_ATOMS: atom_id res chain seq x y z
N MET A 1 1.46 37.30 -50.31
CA MET A 1 1.91 36.09 -49.59
C MET A 1 2.01 36.51 -48.12
N ASP A 2 0.88 36.94 -47.54
CA ASP A 2 0.90 37.86 -46.38
C ASP A 2 0.12 37.28 -45.18
N PHE A 3 -0.32 36.02 -45.28
CA PHE A 3 -1.08 35.33 -44.23
C PHE A 3 -0.22 34.95 -43.00
N ASP A 4 1.10 34.96 -43.13
CA ASP A 4 2.00 34.59 -42.03
C ASP A 4 2.22 35.76 -41.04
N GLU A 5 2.10 37.02 -41.49
CA GLU A 5 2.31 38.19 -40.64
C GLU A 5 1.15 38.43 -39.67
N GLU A 6 -0.10 38.29 -40.13
CA GLU A 6 -1.28 38.43 -39.27
C GLU A 6 -1.32 37.34 -38.18
N ASN A 7 -0.91 36.12 -38.54
CA ASN A 7 -0.90 35.00 -37.60
C ASN A 7 0.23 35.15 -36.56
N ALA A 8 1.39 35.64 -36.98
CA ALA A 8 2.49 35.98 -36.07
C ALA A 8 2.09 37.08 -35.07
N ALA A 9 1.37 38.11 -35.55
CA ALA A 9 0.85 39.18 -34.68
C ALA A 9 -0.15 38.64 -33.65
N ALA A 10 -1.09 37.79 -34.06
CA ALA A 10 -2.07 37.18 -33.16
C ALA A 10 -1.43 36.30 -32.08
N ILE A 11 -0.43 35.49 -32.46
CA ILE A 11 0.33 34.65 -31.53
C ILE A 11 1.10 35.51 -30.53
N SER A 12 1.72 36.60 -30.98
CA SER A 12 2.48 37.51 -30.11
C SER A 12 1.58 38.20 -29.07
N GLN A 13 0.38 38.63 -29.44
CA GLN A 13 -0.58 39.24 -28.52
C GLN A 13 -1.07 38.22 -27.48
N ARG A 14 -1.34 36.98 -27.90
CA ARG A 14 -1.75 35.90 -27.00
C ARG A 14 -0.67 35.54 -25.99
N LEU A 15 0.60 35.50 -26.42
CA LEU A 15 1.74 35.23 -25.53
C LEU A 15 1.94 36.36 -24.51
N LYS A 16 1.78 37.63 -24.90
CA LYS A 16 1.84 38.77 -23.97
C LYS A 16 0.75 38.69 -22.90
N ALA A 17 -0.49 38.45 -23.31
CA ALA A 17 -1.62 38.35 -22.37
C ALA A 17 -1.43 37.20 -21.36
N HIS A 18 -0.91 36.05 -21.81
CA HIS A 18 -0.62 34.92 -20.91
C HIS A 18 0.59 35.19 -20.00
N GLY A 19 1.62 35.89 -20.51
CA GLY A 19 2.79 36.28 -19.72
C GLY A 19 2.44 37.22 -18.57
N GLU A 20 1.62 38.25 -18.83
CA GLU A 20 1.14 39.18 -17.80
C GLU A 20 0.28 38.47 -16.73
N ALA A 21 -0.64 37.60 -17.15
CA ALA A 21 -1.44 36.82 -16.22
C ALA A 21 -0.58 35.91 -15.33
N PHE A 22 0.47 35.31 -15.90
CA PHE A 22 1.42 34.47 -15.18
C PHE A 22 2.21 35.28 -14.13
N LEU A 23 2.74 36.45 -14.48
CA LEU A 23 3.49 37.30 -13.53
C LEU A 23 2.60 37.80 -12.38
N ARG A 24 1.33 38.12 -12.66
CA ARG A 24 0.35 38.54 -11.64
C ARG A 24 0.06 37.46 -10.59
N MET A 25 0.24 36.18 -10.92
CA MET A 25 0.10 35.09 -9.93
C MET A 25 1.26 35.05 -8.91
N PHE A 26 2.39 35.68 -9.21
CA PHE A 26 3.55 35.76 -8.32
C PHE A 26 3.64 37.10 -7.60
N GLU A 27 3.24 38.20 -8.24
CA GLU A 27 3.24 39.54 -7.62
C GLU A 27 2.27 39.65 -6.43
N GLY A 28 1.21 38.83 -6.36
CA GLY A 28 0.29 38.79 -5.21
C GLY A 28 0.77 37.97 -4.01
N SER A 29 2.00 37.44 -4.03
CA SER A 29 2.52 36.55 -2.96
C SER A 29 3.68 37.13 -2.15
N GLY A 30 4.15 38.33 -2.50
CA GLY A 30 5.16 39.06 -1.75
C GLY A 30 4.58 40.35 -1.20
N ASP A 31 4.60 40.49 0.13
CA ASP A 31 4.52 41.76 0.85
C ASP A 31 3.15 42.43 1.07
N GLU A 32 2.15 41.66 1.51
CA GLU A 32 1.05 42.20 2.36
C GLU A 32 1.00 41.39 3.67
N ALA A 33 2.08 41.50 4.45
CA ALA A 33 2.08 41.24 5.87
C ALA A 33 2.26 42.60 6.58
N GLU A 34 1.64 42.74 7.76
CA GLU A 34 1.52 43.95 8.61
C GLU A 34 0.35 44.84 8.13
N GLU A 35 -0.82 44.95 8.76
CA GLU A 35 -1.18 45.07 10.16
C GLU A 35 -2.65 44.63 10.36
N ASN A 36 -3.03 44.25 11.59
CA ASN A 36 -4.38 43.93 12.07
C ASN A 36 -4.83 42.46 12.00
N LYS A 37 -4.13 41.57 12.72
CA LYS A 37 -4.80 40.45 13.40
C LYS A 37 -4.34 40.37 14.85
N GLU A 38 -5.21 40.81 15.73
CA GLU A 38 -5.07 40.70 17.17
C GLU A 38 -4.73 39.25 17.60
N PRO A 39 -3.84 39.07 18.59
CA PRO A 39 -3.58 37.75 19.15
C PRO A 39 -4.77 37.31 19.99
N SER A 40 -5.59 36.39 19.44
CA SER A 40 -6.58 35.67 20.23
C SER A 40 -5.87 34.74 21.21
N ALA A 41 -5.53 35.30 22.37
CA ALA A 41 -5.19 34.58 23.58
C ALA A 41 -6.42 33.78 24.04
N ASN A 42 -6.40 32.47 23.84
CA ASN A 42 -6.91 31.47 24.78
C ASN A 42 -6.92 30.08 24.13
N LEU A 43 -5.81 29.36 24.24
CA LEU A 43 -5.85 27.89 24.27
C LEU A 43 -4.71 27.35 25.16
N ARG A 44 -4.69 27.80 26.42
CA ARG A 44 -4.00 27.07 27.50
C ARG A 44 -4.76 25.77 27.74
N ARG A 45 -4.35 24.68 27.08
CA ARG A 45 -4.63 23.32 27.53
C ARG A 45 -3.33 22.71 28.01
N ASN A 46 -3.20 22.68 29.34
CA ASN A 46 -2.41 21.79 30.17
C ASN A 46 -1.61 20.71 29.41
N ILE A 47 -0.39 21.04 29.03
CA ILE A 47 0.66 20.04 28.85
C ILE A 47 1.41 20.05 30.17
N VAL A 48 1.12 19.05 30.99
CA VAL A 48 1.95 18.67 32.13
C VAL A 48 3.27 18.19 31.54
N GLU A 49 4.29 19.02 31.57
CA GLU A 49 5.68 18.60 31.42
C GLU A 49 6.06 17.83 32.69
N PRO A 50 6.45 16.55 32.62
CA PRO A 50 7.22 15.97 33.69
C PRO A 50 8.65 16.50 33.57
N GLU A 51 9.08 17.29 34.57
CA GLU A 51 10.48 17.57 34.83
C GLU A 51 11.23 16.25 34.94
N ILE A 52 12.06 15.96 33.94
CA ILE A 52 13.07 14.91 34.02
C ILE A 52 14.24 15.56 34.74
N SER A 53 14.25 15.40 36.06
CA SER A 53 15.43 15.63 36.88
C SER A 53 16.44 14.53 36.58
N ASP A 54 17.61 14.95 36.10
CA ASP A 54 18.80 14.12 36.00
C ASP A 54 19.32 13.84 37.43
N GLU A 55 18.74 12.85 38.11
CA GLU A 55 19.36 12.23 39.29
C GLU A 55 20.10 10.96 38.86
N GLU A 56 21.42 11.09 38.78
CA GLU A 56 22.36 9.99 38.83
C GLU A 56 22.11 9.14 40.08
N LYS A 57 21.68 7.89 39.90
CA LYS A 57 21.80 6.85 40.93
C LYS A 57 22.46 5.61 40.34
N ASN A 58 23.76 5.55 40.59
CA ASN A 58 24.55 4.33 40.78
C ASN A 58 23.73 3.30 41.58
N ILE A 59 23.42 2.16 40.96
CA ILE A 59 23.05 0.95 41.71
C ILE A 59 23.83 -0.23 41.13
N THR A 60 25.00 -0.43 41.70
CA THR A 60 25.66 -1.71 41.84
C THR A 60 24.89 -2.58 42.83
N SER A 61 24.40 -3.75 42.41
CA SER A 61 24.27 -4.97 43.24
C SER A 61 23.76 -6.11 42.33
N SER A 62 24.59 -7.06 41.93
CA SER A 62 25.02 -8.24 42.69
C SER A 62 23.86 -9.06 43.27
N GLY A 63 23.59 -10.20 42.62
CA GLY A 63 23.18 -11.44 43.28
C GLY A 63 21.72 -11.59 43.67
N ARG A 64 21.03 -12.53 43.01
CA ARG A 64 20.34 -13.62 43.72
C ARG A 64 19.90 -14.70 42.75
N ASP A 65 20.65 -15.79 42.81
CA ASP A 65 20.16 -17.14 42.57
C ASP A 65 19.03 -17.43 43.57
N SER A 66 17.89 -17.85 43.06
CA SER A 66 16.92 -18.65 43.80
C SER A 66 16.23 -19.57 42.80
N ASP A 67 16.75 -20.79 42.74
CA ASP A 67 15.98 -21.98 42.42
C ASP A 67 14.71 -21.99 43.27
N GLU A 68 13.54 -22.05 42.63
CA GLU A 68 12.37 -22.68 43.22
C GLU A 68 11.73 -23.59 42.18
N GLU A 69 12.01 -24.88 42.36
CA GLU A 69 11.16 -25.98 41.96
C GLU A 69 9.73 -25.73 42.42
N LEU A 70 8.80 -25.68 41.46
CA LEU A 70 7.40 -25.95 41.74
C LEU A 70 6.96 -27.11 40.85
N GLU A 71 7.00 -28.28 41.46
CA GLU A 71 6.30 -29.48 41.07
C GLU A 71 4.78 -29.28 41.02
N PHE A 72 4.12 -30.31 40.48
CA PHE A 72 2.70 -30.68 40.54
C PHE A 72 1.83 -30.33 39.32
N PRO A 73 0.83 -31.18 38.97
CA PRO A 73 0.70 -32.61 39.19
C PRO A 73 0.35 -33.43 37.93
N SER A 74 0.65 -34.72 38.03
CA SER A 74 0.19 -35.82 37.20
C SER A 74 -1.32 -36.04 37.25
N GLY A 75 -1.91 -36.40 36.09
CA GLY A 75 -3.29 -36.88 35.92
C GLY A 75 -4.06 -35.95 34.97
N THR A 76 -4.57 -36.39 33.81
CA THR A 76 -5.60 -37.43 33.68
C THR A 76 -5.66 -38.02 32.26
N SER A 77 -5.70 -39.36 32.21
CA SER A 77 -6.43 -40.23 31.29
C SER A 77 -6.99 -39.65 29.97
N SER A 78 -6.31 -39.91 28.86
CA SER A 78 -6.96 -39.92 27.53
C SER A 78 -7.23 -41.34 27.09
N GLN A 79 -8.50 -41.75 27.19
CA GLN A 79 -9.05 -42.95 26.58
C GLN A 79 -8.70 -43.01 25.09
N GLN A 80 -8.05 -44.09 24.70
CA GLN A 80 -7.91 -44.51 23.31
C GLN A 80 -9.30 -44.76 22.72
N ARG A 81 -9.74 -43.89 21.82
CA ARG A 81 -10.75 -44.24 20.82
C ARG A 81 -10.04 -44.53 19.51
N SER A 82 -9.78 -45.81 19.30
CA SER A 82 -9.51 -46.41 18.00
C SER A 82 -10.67 -46.04 17.06
N ARG A 83 -10.37 -45.25 16.03
CA ARG A 83 -11.24 -45.09 14.86
C ARG A 83 -10.66 -45.93 13.72
N PRO A 84 -11.48 -46.75 13.05
CA PRO A 84 -11.01 -47.60 11.97
C PRO A 84 -10.57 -46.76 10.77
N ASN A 85 -9.42 -47.17 10.23
CA ASN A 85 -8.90 -46.84 8.91
C ASN A 85 -9.97 -47.20 7.86
N ALA A 86 -10.65 -46.19 7.30
CA ALA A 86 -11.40 -46.33 6.07
C ALA A 86 -10.65 -45.61 4.97
N SER A 87 -9.80 -46.39 4.31
CA SER A 87 -9.29 -46.15 2.98
C SER A 87 -10.43 -45.71 2.04
N GLN A 88 -10.40 -44.46 1.60
CA GLN A 88 -11.10 -44.00 0.39
C GLN A 88 -10.13 -43.16 -0.44
N ASN A 89 -9.04 -43.81 -0.83
CA ASN A 89 -8.31 -43.43 -2.03
C ASN A 89 -9.19 -43.79 -3.23
N GLY A 90 -9.65 -42.78 -3.97
CA GLY A 90 -10.17 -42.96 -5.32
C GLY A 90 -11.58 -42.45 -5.60
N ASN A 91 -11.91 -41.17 -5.33
CA ASN A 91 -12.85 -40.41 -6.19
C ASN A 91 -13.06 -38.91 -5.83
N LEU A 92 -12.15 -38.28 -5.09
CA LEU A 92 -12.35 -36.89 -4.61
C LEU A 92 -12.43 -35.85 -5.74
N GLY A 93 -11.85 -36.12 -6.92
CA GLY A 93 -11.91 -35.22 -8.08
C GLY A 93 -13.31 -35.11 -8.69
N LEU A 94 -13.97 -36.25 -8.91
CA LEU A 94 -15.33 -36.34 -9.47
C LEU A 94 -16.39 -35.84 -8.48
N ALA A 95 -16.25 -36.17 -7.19
CA ALA A 95 -17.21 -35.70 -6.17
C ALA A 95 -17.15 -34.17 -5.95
N MET A 96 -15.97 -33.56 -6.10
CA MET A 96 -15.81 -32.10 -6.03
C MET A 96 -16.32 -31.39 -7.29
N SER A 97 -16.21 -32.00 -8.47
CA SER A 97 -16.77 -31.45 -9.72
C SER A 97 -18.30 -31.50 -9.72
N LEU A 98 -18.89 -32.60 -9.26
CA LEU A 98 -20.34 -32.77 -9.12
C LEU A 98 -20.95 -31.78 -8.11
N LYS A 99 -20.29 -31.56 -6.97
CA LYS A 99 -20.73 -30.52 -6.00
C LYS A 99 -20.65 -29.11 -6.57
N LYS A 100 -19.62 -28.80 -7.39
CA LYS A 100 -19.53 -27.50 -8.08
C LYS A 100 -20.58 -27.34 -9.17
N GLN A 101 -20.83 -28.36 -9.98
CA GLN A 101 -21.88 -28.37 -11.01
C GLN A 101 -23.27 -28.20 -10.40
N ARG A 102 -23.59 -28.97 -9.35
CA ARG A 102 -24.87 -28.86 -8.65
C ARG A 102 -25.06 -27.47 -8.06
N ARG A 103 -24.00 -26.85 -7.54
CA ARG A 103 -24.04 -25.47 -7.04
C ARG A 103 -24.23 -24.45 -8.17
N LEU A 104 -23.65 -24.66 -9.36
CA LEU A 104 -23.89 -23.79 -10.51
C LEU A 104 -25.36 -23.85 -10.94
N ILE A 105 -25.89 -25.05 -11.13
CA ILE A 105 -27.28 -25.29 -11.56
C ILE A 105 -28.28 -24.71 -10.54
N MET A 106 -28.03 -24.90 -9.24
CA MET A 106 -28.90 -24.37 -8.19
C MET A 106 -28.74 -22.87 -7.91
N SER A 107 -27.66 -22.24 -8.37
CA SER A 107 -27.42 -20.82 -8.08
C SER A 107 -28.20 -19.84 -8.97
N GLY A 108 -29.04 -20.34 -9.89
CA GLY A 108 -29.85 -19.51 -10.79
C GLY A 108 -29.04 -18.66 -11.78
N ARG A 109 -27.70 -18.79 -11.79
CA ARG A 109 -26.84 -18.18 -12.79
C ARG A 109 -26.93 -19.02 -14.05
N SER A 110 -27.61 -18.49 -15.06
CA SER A 110 -27.61 -19.03 -16.41
C SER A 110 -26.18 -19.31 -16.85
N ILE A 111 -25.95 -20.51 -17.38
CA ILE A 111 -24.72 -20.91 -18.07
C ILE A 111 -24.72 -20.17 -19.41
N HIS A 112 -24.50 -18.86 -19.36
CA HIS A 112 -24.31 -18.04 -20.55
C HIS A 112 -22.84 -17.64 -20.63
N GLU A 113 -22.26 -17.87 -21.81
CA GLU A 113 -20.89 -17.55 -22.21
C GLU A 113 -19.76 -18.43 -21.63
N GLN A 114 -19.65 -19.65 -22.15
CA GLN A 114 -18.33 -20.09 -22.62
C GLN A 114 -17.99 -19.29 -23.88
N LYS A 115 -17.43 -18.08 -23.70
CA LYS A 115 -16.73 -17.37 -24.76
C LYS A 115 -15.53 -18.21 -25.19
N THR A 116 -15.67 -18.86 -26.33
CA THR A 116 -14.57 -19.28 -27.20
C THR A 116 -13.80 -18.03 -27.61
N SER A 117 -12.87 -17.58 -26.75
CA SER A 117 -11.81 -16.66 -27.19
C SER A 117 -10.78 -17.47 -27.97
N SER A 118 -11.12 -17.79 -29.22
CA SER A 118 -10.12 -18.11 -30.23
C SER A 118 -9.20 -16.91 -30.35
N ARG A 119 -7.98 -17.06 -29.84
CA ARG A 119 -6.86 -16.16 -30.10
C ARG A 119 -6.63 -16.13 -31.61
N VAL A 120 -7.16 -15.11 -32.25
CA VAL A 120 -6.69 -14.67 -33.56
C VAL A 120 -5.44 -13.84 -33.32
N SER A 121 -4.28 -14.50 -33.31
CA SER A 121 -3.00 -13.84 -33.52
C SER A 121 -2.90 -13.43 -34.99
N ARG A 122 -3.39 -12.23 -35.30
CA ARG A 122 -2.99 -11.55 -36.54
C ARG A 122 -1.57 -11.02 -36.30
N GLN A 123 -0.60 -11.71 -36.90
CA GLN A 123 0.68 -11.10 -37.26
C GLN A 123 0.35 -9.99 -38.26
N ASP A 124 0.51 -8.75 -37.83
CA ASP A 124 0.49 -7.58 -38.70
C ASP A 124 1.96 -7.19 -38.91
N ASP A 125 2.55 -7.77 -39.95
CA ASP A 125 3.84 -7.40 -40.50
C ASP A 125 3.62 -6.30 -41.55
N GLY A 126 4.21 -5.12 -41.33
CA GLY A 126 4.60 -4.26 -42.44
C GLY A 126 4.34 -2.77 -42.29
N ARG A 127 5.42 -2.05 -42.00
CA ARG A 127 5.67 -0.65 -42.42
C ARG A 127 4.64 0.39 -41.96
N ARG A 128 4.80 0.88 -40.73
CA ARG A 128 4.30 2.21 -40.33
C ARG A 128 5.46 3.19 -40.23
N THR A 129 5.31 4.27 -40.98
CA THR A 129 6.15 5.47 -41.05
C THR A 129 6.37 6.10 -39.66
N ASP A 130 7.58 6.60 -39.42
CA ASP A 130 8.15 6.94 -38.10
C ASP A 130 7.51 8.12 -37.35
N HIS A 131 6.44 8.74 -37.85
CA HIS A 131 5.85 9.95 -37.25
C HIS A 131 4.49 9.78 -36.58
N GLU A 132 3.89 8.58 -36.63
CA GLU A 132 2.66 8.26 -35.89
C GLU A 132 2.77 6.87 -35.24
N ARG A 133 3.87 6.62 -34.53
CA ARG A 133 3.95 5.43 -33.67
C ARG A 133 2.95 5.62 -32.53
N GLU A 134 1.75 5.06 -32.70
CA GLU A 134 0.79 4.86 -31.63
C GLU A 134 1.53 4.32 -30.40
N ILE A 135 1.59 5.12 -29.33
CA ILE A 135 2.34 4.78 -28.13
C ILE A 135 1.80 3.46 -27.61
N THR A 136 2.59 2.41 -27.72
CA THR A 136 2.18 1.10 -27.24
C THR A 136 2.15 1.12 -25.71
N SER A 137 1.35 0.23 -25.10
CA SER A 137 1.34 0.09 -23.64
C SER A 137 2.73 -0.21 -23.07
N GLN A 138 3.60 -0.87 -23.84
CA GLN A 138 4.98 -1.16 -23.41
C GLN A 138 5.84 0.10 -23.41
N ASP A 139 5.67 0.98 -24.39
CA ASP A 139 6.41 2.23 -24.46
C ASP A 139 5.97 3.20 -23.37
N PHE A 140 4.67 3.20 -23.02
CA PHE A 140 4.19 3.93 -21.85
C PHE A 140 4.81 3.42 -20.53
N GLU A 141 4.96 2.10 -20.38
CA GLU A 141 5.65 1.54 -19.21
C GLU A 141 7.14 1.92 -19.17
N LYS A 142 7.83 1.97 -20.32
CA LYS A 142 9.23 2.42 -20.42
C LYS A 142 9.34 3.90 -20.05
N MET A 143 8.54 4.77 -20.66
CA MET A 143 8.53 6.21 -20.35
C MET A 143 8.24 6.46 -18.87
N ARG A 144 7.29 5.72 -18.27
CA ARG A 144 7.03 5.80 -16.83
C ARG A 144 8.26 5.43 -16.00
N LYS A 145 8.95 4.35 -16.34
CA LYS A 145 10.18 3.93 -15.64
C LYS A 145 11.29 4.96 -15.80
N GLU A 146 11.45 5.54 -16.99
CA GLU A 146 12.43 6.59 -17.25
C GLU A 146 12.15 7.82 -16.39
N VAL A 147 10.91 8.31 -16.36
CA VAL A 147 10.48 9.41 -15.49
C VAL A 147 10.74 9.09 -14.02
N ASP A 148 10.39 7.87 -13.57
CA ASP A 148 10.64 7.44 -12.19
C ASP A 148 12.15 7.43 -11.86
N THR A 149 13.01 6.97 -12.79
CA THR A 149 14.47 6.95 -12.60
C THR A 149 15.10 8.34 -12.63
N LEU A 150 14.63 9.23 -13.51
CA LEU A 150 15.05 10.63 -13.57
C LEU A 150 14.65 11.35 -12.30
N GLY A 151 13.41 11.15 -11.82
CA GLY A 151 12.96 11.65 -10.53
C GLY A 151 13.83 11.15 -9.38
N ALA A 152 14.17 9.85 -9.37
CA ALA A 152 15.03 9.25 -8.36
C ALA A 152 16.48 9.79 -8.36
N SER A 153 16.91 10.43 -9.44
CA SER A 153 18.23 11.06 -9.51
C SER A 153 18.32 12.34 -8.67
N ALA A 154 17.22 13.08 -8.57
CA ALA A 154 17.12 14.31 -7.78
C ALA A 154 16.79 14.06 -6.29
N LEU A 155 16.42 12.83 -5.92
CA LEU A 155 16.09 12.48 -4.54
C LEU A 155 17.33 12.39 -3.64
N GLY A 156 17.14 12.71 -2.35
CA GLY A 156 18.19 12.54 -1.35
C GLY A 156 18.59 11.07 -1.13
N LYS A 157 19.78 10.83 -0.54
CA LYS A 157 20.35 9.48 -0.34
C LYS A 157 19.38 8.46 0.26
N ARG A 158 18.57 8.88 1.24
CA ARG A 158 17.59 8.01 1.91
C ARG A 158 16.44 7.64 0.98
N GLN A 159 15.83 8.63 0.34
CA GLN A 159 14.70 8.45 -0.57
C GLN A 159 15.11 7.62 -1.80
N ARG A 160 16.34 7.82 -2.30
CA ARG A 160 16.93 7.01 -3.37
C ARG A 160 17.01 5.52 -2.99
N LYS A 161 17.46 5.19 -1.77
CA LYS A 161 17.47 3.80 -1.26
C LYS A 161 16.06 3.22 -1.14
N ASP A 162 15.10 4.01 -0.68
CA ASP A 162 13.70 3.58 -0.57
C ASP A 162 13.10 3.30 -1.96
N PHE A 163 13.43 4.12 -2.96
CA PHE A 163 13.05 3.91 -4.36
C PHE A 163 13.69 2.64 -4.95
N GLU A 164 14.99 2.45 -4.78
CA GLU A 164 15.71 1.25 -5.22
C GLU A 164 15.12 -0.02 -4.57
N ASN A 165 14.85 0.03 -3.26
CA ASN A 165 14.17 -1.05 -2.55
C ASN A 165 12.77 -1.34 -3.11
N SER A 166 12.04 -0.30 -3.56
CA SER A 166 10.74 -0.47 -4.24
C SER A 166 10.89 -1.15 -5.60
N MET A 167 11.88 -0.76 -6.40
CA MET A 167 12.19 -1.43 -7.67
C MET A 167 12.60 -2.89 -7.45
N LEU A 168 13.44 -3.18 -6.45
CA LEU A 168 13.81 -4.56 -6.14
C LEU A 168 12.59 -5.41 -5.77
N ARG A 169 11.59 -4.84 -5.08
CA ARG A 169 10.32 -5.55 -4.79
C ARG A 169 9.52 -5.84 -6.05
N SER A 170 9.49 -4.93 -7.02
CA SER A 170 8.70 -5.13 -8.25
C SER A 170 9.24 -6.28 -9.09
N VAL A 171 10.57 -6.50 -9.07
CA VAL A 171 11.24 -7.63 -9.72
C VAL A 171 11.37 -8.88 -8.82
N ASN A 172 10.73 -8.89 -7.65
CA ASN A 172 10.84 -9.94 -6.63
C ASN A 172 12.28 -10.23 -6.16
N ALA A 173 13.20 -9.27 -6.30
CA ALA A 173 14.54 -9.36 -5.77
C ALA A 173 14.55 -9.13 -4.25
N ARG A 174 15.62 -9.59 -3.60
CA ARG A 174 15.79 -9.45 -2.16
C ARG A 174 16.15 -8.01 -1.79
N VAL A 175 15.25 -7.35 -1.09
CA VAL A 175 15.44 -6.00 -0.53
C VAL A 175 16.40 -6.04 0.65
N GLN A 176 17.17 -4.98 0.85
CA GLN A 176 17.97 -4.81 2.06
C GLN A 176 17.07 -4.88 3.30
N LYS A 177 17.45 -5.70 4.28
CA LYS A 177 16.67 -5.91 5.50
C LYS A 177 16.69 -4.64 6.35
N SER A 178 15.53 -4.18 6.80
CA SER A 178 15.46 -3.11 7.80
C SER A 178 16.04 -3.57 9.13
N PRO A 179 16.57 -2.65 9.97
CA PRO A 179 17.01 -2.99 11.31
C PRO A 179 15.88 -3.66 12.10
N ARG A 180 16.25 -4.61 12.97
CA ARG A 180 15.29 -5.34 13.79
C ARG A 180 14.72 -4.41 14.85
N ILE A 181 13.41 -4.27 14.86
CA ILE A 181 12.66 -3.51 15.88
C ILE A 181 12.10 -4.52 16.90
N PRO A 182 12.27 -4.29 18.22
CA PRO A 182 11.69 -5.18 19.23
C PRO A 182 10.16 -5.15 19.17
N ALA A 183 9.53 -6.26 19.58
CA ALA A 183 8.09 -6.45 19.40
C ALA A 183 7.23 -5.40 20.13
N SER A 184 7.64 -4.99 21.34
CA SER A 184 6.96 -3.97 22.15
C SER A 184 6.83 -2.64 21.40
N ILE A 185 7.96 -2.15 20.86
CA ILE A 185 8.01 -0.90 20.08
C ILE A 185 7.30 -1.07 18.73
N GLY A 186 7.53 -2.19 18.03
CA GLY A 186 6.93 -2.46 16.73
C GLY A 186 5.40 -2.48 16.77
N GLN A 187 4.81 -3.06 17.82
CA GLN A 187 3.35 -3.06 18.02
C GLN A 187 2.81 -1.65 18.26
N GLY A 188 3.50 -0.82 19.07
CA GLY A 188 3.12 0.57 19.29
C GLY A 188 3.15 1.41 18.00
N LEU A 189 4.22 1.28 17.21
CA LEU A 189 4.35 1.96 15.92
C LEU A 189 3.26 1.53 14.93
N ALA A 190 2.95 0.23 14.85
CA ALA A 190 1.90 -0.27 13.98
C ALA A 190 0.51 0.26 14.37
N LYS A 191 0.20 0.30 15.67
CA LYS A 191 -1.07 0.87 16.19
C LYS A 191 -1.18 2.36 15.84
N LYS A 192 -0.14 3.16 16.09
CA LYS A 192 -0.14 4.60 15.78
C LYS A 192 -0.25 4.87 14.28
N ARG A 193 0.43 4.09 13.43
CA ARG A 193 0.28 4.20 11.96
C ARG A 193 -1.16 3.95 11.53
N LYS A 194 -1.78 2.89 12.04
CA LYS A 194 -3.18 2.58 11.73
C LYS A 194 -4.12 3.71 12.18
N GLN A 195 -3.94 4.25 13.38
CA GLN A 195 -4.72 5.40 13.87
C GLN A 195 -4.58 6.62 12.96
N ARG A 196 -3.36 6.95 12.52
CA ARG A 196 -3.12 8.05 11.58
C ARG A 196 -3.75 7.80 10.22
N GLU A 197 -3.66 6.58 9.71
CA GLU A 197 -4.31 6.19 8.45
C GLU A 197 -5.83 6.27 8.55
N ASP A 198 -6.42 5.89 9.68
CA ASP A 198 -7.86 5.94 9.91
C ASP A 198 -8.33 7.40 10.07
N ALA A 199 -7.61 8.22 10.84
CA ALA A 199 -7.87 9.66 10.94
C ALA A 199 -7.72 10.39 9.59
N ALA A 200 -6.67 10.09 8.82
CA ALA A 200 -6.49 10.64 7.48
C ALA A 200 -7.62 10.22 6.52
N LYS A 201 -8.20 9.02 6.71
CA LYS A 201 -9.35 8.61 5.92
C LYS A 201 -10.61 9.38 6.32
N GLU A 202 -10.84 9.61 7.60
CA GLU A 202 -11.97 10.39 8.09
C GLU A 202 -11.89 11.82 7.56
N LEU A 203 -10.74 12.48 7.68
CA LEU A 203 -10.51 13.82 7.13
C LEU A 203 -10.69 13.88 5.61
N ALA A 204 -10.25 12.86 4.87
CA ALA A 204 -10.46 12.80 3.43
C ALA A 204 -11.94 12.62 3.06
N ILE A 205 -12.72 11.90 3.88
CA ILE A 205 -14.18 11.78 3.70
C ILE A 205 -14.85 13.12 3.99
N GLU A 206 -14.46 13.80 5.08
CA GLU A 206 -14.97 15.12 5.46
C GLU A 206 -14.65 16.17 4.39
N ALA A 207 -13.44 16.16 3.84
CA ALA A 207 -13.02 17.01 2.73
C ALA A 207 -13.67 16.64 1.38
N GLY A 208 -14.56 15.65 1.34
CA GLY A 208 -15.25 15.22 0.12
C GLY A 208 -14.34 14.53 -0.91
N MET A 209 -13.13 14.14 -0.54
CA MET A 209 -12.22 13.42 -1.45
C MET A 209 -12.71 11.99 -1.66
N MET A 210 -13.06 11.64 -2.91
CA MET A 210 -13.47 10.28 -3.26
C MET A 210 -12.31 9.29 -3.04
N GLN A 211 -12.39 8.52 -1.96
CA GLN A 211 -11.47 7.41 -1.76
C GLN A 211 -11.75 6.29 -2.76
N ARG A 212 -10.69 5.77 -3.40
CA ARG A 212 -10.77 4.54 -4.19
C ARG A 212 -11.36 3.44 -3.34
N LYS A 213 -12.48 2.84 -3.79
CA LYS A 213 -13.16 1.72 -3.11
C LYS A 213 -12.11 0.65 -2.76
N GLY A 214 -11.79 0.55 -1.47
CA GLY A 214 -10.75 -0.34 -0.99
C GLY A 214 -11.07 -1.81 -1.29
N LEU A 215 -10.03 -2.61 -1.50
CA LEU A 215 -10.05 -4.06 -1.74
C LEU A 215 -10.57 -4.89 -0.54
N GLY A 216 -11.55 -4.40 0.21
CA GLY A 216 -12.01 -4.97 1.48
C GLY A 216 -12.41 -6.44 1.39
N LYS A 217 -12.99 -6.88 0.26
CA LYS A 217 -13.28 -8.30 0.03
C LYS A 217 -12.01 -9.15 -0.12
N LYS A 218 -11.01 -8.69 -0.88
CA LYS A 218 -9.73 -9.42 -1.04
C LYS A 218 -8.93 -9.44 0.28
N ARG A 219 -8.92 -8.34 1.04
CA ARG A 219 -8.26 -8.28 2.35
C ARG A 219 -8.89 -9.25 3.37
N LYS A 220 -10.22 -9.28 3.46
CA LYS A 220 -10.96 -10.25 4.31
C LYS A 220 -10.69 -11.71 3.91
N GLN A 221 -10.56 -12.00 2.62
CA GLN A 221 -10.24 -13.35 2.14
C GLN A 221 -8.80 -13.75 2.49
N MET A 222 -7.82 -12.86 2.31
CA MET A 222 -6.43 -13.11 2.71
C MET A 222 -6.29 -13.30 4.23
N GLU A 223 -6.96 -12.49 5.04
CA GLU A 223 -6.97 -12.64 6.51
C GLU A 223 -7.58 -13.98 6.94
N LYS A 224 -8.70 -14.39 6.32
CA LYS A 224 -9.34 -15.69 6.58
C LYS A 224 -8.45 -16.86 6.13
N ALA A 225 -7.68 -16.70 5.05
CA ALA A 225 -6.71 -17.70 4.60
C ALA A 225 -5.52 -17.81 5.58
N GLN A 226 -4.98 -16.69 6.07
CA GLN A 226 -3.92 -16.68 7.07
C GLN A 226 -4.35 -17.33 8.40
N ARG A 227 -5.56 -17.01 8.89
CA ARG A 227 -6.12 -17.64 10.12
C ARG A 227 -6.38 -19.14 9.96
N LYS A 228 -6.60 -19.62 8.74
CA LYS A 228 -6.78 -21.06 8.46
C LYS A 228 -5.43 -21.78 8.30
N GLY A 229 -4.44 -21.16 7.65
CA GLY A 229 -3.09 -21.71 7.51
C GLY A 229 -2.34 -21.82 8.84
N SER A 230 -2.53 -20.88 9.77
CA SER A 230 -1.90 -20.94 11.10
C SER A 230 -2.48 -22.04 12.00
N LYS A 231 -3.73 -22.45 11.79
CA LYS A 231 -4.37 -23.55 12.53
C LYS A 231 -3.92 -24.94 12.07
N HIS A 232 -3.35 -25.06 10.87
CA HIS A 232 -2.93 -26.36 10.33
C HIS A 232 -1.47 -26.72 10.66
N LYS A 233 -0.63 -25.75 11.02
CA LYS A 233 0.78 -25.97 11.42
C LYS A 233 0.99 -26.19 12.92
N LYS A 234 -0.07 -26.18 13.73
CA LYS A 234 -0.04 -26.49 15.18
C LYS A 234 -0.64 -27.86 15.48
N ARG A 235 -0.31 -28.87 14.68
CA ARG A 235 -0.51 -30.27 15.07
C ARG A 235 0.89 -30.90 15.03
N PRO A 236 1.53 -31.15 16.18
CA PRO A 236 2.68 -32.05 16.24
C PRO A 236 2.26 -33.44 15.75
#